data_AF-A0A6G4WTJ2-F1
#
_entry.id   AF-A0A6G4WTJ2-F1
#
_cell.length_a   1.000
_cell.length_b   1.000
_cell.length_c   1.000
_cell.angle_alpha   90.00
_cell.angle_beta   90.00
_cell.angle_gamma   90.00
#
_symmetry.space_group_name_H-M   'P 1'
#
loop_
_entity.id
_entity.type
_entity.pdbx_description
1 polymer ?
#
loop_
_entity_poly.entity_id
_entity_poly.type
_entity_poly.pdbx_seq_one_letter_code
_entity_poly.pdbx_strand_id
1 'polypeptide(L)'
;MSDSESYAQRLAGQSQLTAAAFHFGEIVAETDARREARAELKIHRFDSTTEARAACDRDEVADGDVLVVDSEGVVGFLVVALPAAITEERGEFGQLPSPAHEYADGSYADSAHLAEYQARVLGAPVRIEHASPAILAHRADTVLVDTGDERAHYADPFADVSLCEERQSRGLEESEAADRKPCASCRARARDRAASREAALRAEEEAAAQEPARPEVADPGTHTFDSSAEAYDASQCRDDIRDGDVLVVPSEGIVAILNRAWPAALTTAHGELHTLTAAADAIEGGRYKASVEAAMQAAARLDVELAPLHRPVEPYAAGDRFVCADGSTRTVDAAERGRDGHLWLHTAEGSAWRADRCEKVDVSRVDEARAAARRAAATLRNATPPAADEAAVAIRELGEALRYLAQASPAALDDLSAECTRRIVAELPRLSIVPGDIVHMLGARFHVLDTGVQDAHGEKPRWWADVHGVDEADRRATYRAPWRAAIAVEHAAWDLLTVERLAPTQPF
;
A
#
# COMPACT_ATOMS: atom_id res chain seq x y z
N MET A 1 21.15 -38.46 -52.61
CA MET A 1 20.37 -37.20 -52.61
C MET A 1 20.07 -36.88 -51.16
N SER A 2 21.05 -36.36 -50.43
CA SER A 2 20.81 -35.75 -49.12
C SER A 2 20.51 -34.27 -49.35
N ASP A 3 19.86 -33.68 -48.36
CA ASP A 3 19.67 -32.23 -48.15
C ASP A 3 18.26 -31.74 -48.53
N SER A 4 17.32 -32.10 -47.65
CA SER A 4 16.09 -31.33 -47.45
C SER A 4 16.43 -30.08 -46.65
N GLU A 5 17.06 -29.09 -47.29
CA GLU A 5 17.09 -27.74 -46.71
C GLU A 5 15.65 -27.26 -46.49
N SER A 6 15.38 -26.77 -45.29
CA SER A 6 14.08 -26.19 -44.98
C SER A 6 13.83 -24.97 -45.87
N TYR A 7 12.56 -24.65 -46.12
CA TYR A 7 12.21 -23.46 -46.89
C TYR A 7 12.79 -22.18 -46.24
N ALA A 8 12.86 -22.14 -44.91
CA ALA A 8 13.46 -21.03 -44.16
C ALA A 8 14.97 -20.91 -44.38
N GLN A 9 15.70 -22.03 -44.40
CA GLN A 9 17.14 -22.06 -44.71
C GLN A 9 17.42 -21.56 -46.14
N ARG A 10 16.59 -21.94 -47.12
CA ARG A 10 16.71 -21.42 -48.49
C ARG A 10 16.44 -19.92 -48.59
N LEU A 11 15.49 -19.39 -47.83
CA LEU A 11 15.22 -17.95 -47.77
C LEU A 11 16.34 -17.18 -47.08
N ALA A 12 16.96 -17.75 -46.05
CA ALA A 12 18.09 -17.13 -45.36
C ALA A 12 19.27 -16.83 -46.32
N GLY A 13 19.49 -17.69 -47.33
CA GLY A 13 20.52 -17.47 -48.36
C GLY A 13 20.24 -16.37 -49.39
N GLN A 14 19.04 -15.78 -49.43
CA GLN A 14 18.65 -14.82 -50.47
C GLN A 14 19.01 -13.36 -50.16
N SER A 15 19.18 -12.99 -48.89
CA SER A 15 19.55 -11.63 -48.48
C SER A 15 20.09 -11.59 -47.04
N GLN A 16 20.79 -10.52 -46.68
CA GLN A 16 21.24 -10.31 -45.29
C GLN A 16 20.06 -10.17 -44.31
N LEU A 17 18.96 -9.55 -44.74
CA LEU A 17 17.77 -9.37 -43.89
C LEU A 17 17.10 -10.71 -43.58
N THR A 18 16.96 -11.58 -44.58
CA THR A 18 16.37 -12.91 -44.39
C THR A 18 17.29 -13.85 -43.59
N ALA A 19 18.62 -13.70 -43.69
CA ALA A 19 19.57 -14.39 -42.83
C ALA A 19 19.46 -13.95 -41.37
N ALA A 20 19.37 -12.64 -41.10
CA ALA A 20 19.19 -12.11 -39.75
C ALA A 20 17.87 -12.57 -39.13
N ALA A 21 16.77 -12.56 -39.90
CA ALA A 21 15.47 -13.04 -39.44
C ALA A 21 15.48 -14.55 -39.13
N PHE A 22 16.19 -15.36 -39.93
CA PHE A 22 16.34 -16.78 -39.68
C PHE A 22 17.13 -17.05 -38.39
N HIS A 23 18.26 -16.38 -38.19
CA HIS A 23 19.05 -16.51 -36.96
C HIS A 23 18.31 -16.02 -35.71
N PHE A 24 17.53 -14.95 -35.83
CA PHE A 24 16.66 -14.52 -34.74
C PHE A 24 15.64 -15.62 -34.37
N GLY A 25 15.04 -16.27 -35.37
CA GLY A 25 14.15 -17.42 -35.16
C GLY A 25 14.84 -18.61 -34.47
N GLU A 26 16.11 -18.89 -34.82
CA GLU A 26 16.90 -19.94 -34.15
C GLU A 26 17.18 -19.59 -32.69
N ILE A 27 17.54 -18.33 -32.39
CA ILE A 27 17.77 -17.85 -31.02
C ILE A 27 16.47 -17.95 -30.20
N VAL A 28 15.33 -17.50 -30.75
CA VAL A 28 14.03 -17.60 -30.07
C VAL A 28 13.67 -19.06 -29.81
N ALA A 29 13.82 -19.94 -30.81
CA ALA A 29 13.54 -21.36 -30.63
C ALA A 29 14.46 -22.04 -29.61
N GLU A 30 15.73 -21.64 -29.55
CA GLU A 30 16.67 -22.12 -28.53
C GLU A 30 16.29 -21.61 -27.14
N THR A 31 15.92 -20.33 -27.00
CA THR A 31 15.43 -19.75 -25.75
C THR A 31 14.13 -20.43 -25.29
N ASP A 32 13.18 -20.67 -26.19
CA ASP A 32 11.93 -21.35 -25.88
C ASP A 32 12.17 -22.82 -25.54
N ALA A 33 13.05 -23.53 -26.25
CA ALA A 33 13.45 -24.88 -25.87
C ALA A 33 14.14 -24.93 -24.50
N ARG A 34 14.93 -23.92 -24.13
CA ARG A 34 15.52 -23.78 -22.78
C ARG A 34 14.45 -23.50 -21.72
N ARG A 35 13.41 -22.72 -22.06
CA ARG A 35 12.24 -22.48 -21.19
C ARG A 35 11.39 -23.73 -20.99
N GLU A 36 11.16 -24.50 -22.06
CA GLU A 36 10.36 -25.74 -22.02
C GLU A 36 11.13 -26.89 -21.34
N ALA A 37 12.44 -26.97 -21.54
CA ALA A 37 13.32 -27.93 -20.86
C ALA A 37 13.72 -27.46 -19.47
N ARG A 38 12.80 -26.77 -18.75
CA ARG A 38 13.06 -26.14 -17.47
C ARG A 38 13.74 -27.14 -16.54
N ALA A 39 15.03 -26.91 -16.29
CA ALA A 39 15.82 -27.76 -15.42
C ALA A 39 15.15 -27.75 -14.04
N GLU A 40 15.19 -28.90 -13.37
CA GLU A 40 14.75 -29.00 -11.98
C GLU A 40 15.45 -27.90 -11.16
N LEU A 41 14.65 -27.02 -10.54
CA LEU A 41 15.15 -25.90 -9.75
C LEU A 41 16.05 -26.43 -8.63
N LYS A 42 17.26 -25.88 -8.54
CA LYS A 42 18.22 -26.26 -7.50
C LYS A 42 18.19 -25.25 -6.35
N ILE A 43 18.51 -25.76 -5.17
CA ILE A 43 18.73 -24.94 -3.98
C ILE A 43 20.24 -24.89 -3.74
N HIS A 44 20.80 -23.69 -3.81
CA HIS A 44 22.20 -23.43 -3.51
C HIS A 44 22.30 -22.78 -2.13
N ARG A 45 23.26 -23.23 -1.33
CA ARG A 45 23.56 -22.68 -0.01
C ARG A 45 24.94 -22.04 -0.03
N PHE A 46 25.03 -20.83 0.51
CA PHE A 46 26.27 -20.04 0.58
C PHE A 46 26.51 -19.54 2.00
N ASP A 47 27.77 -19.24 2.33
CA ASP A 47 28.13 -18.73 3.65
C ASP A 47 27.84 -17.22 3.80
N SER A 48 27.72 -16.50 2.67
CA SER A 48 27.37 -15.06 2.63
C SER A 48 26.64 -14.67 1.33
N THR A 49 25.92 -13.54 1.35
CA THR A 49 25.28 -13.01 0.12
C THR A 49 26.29 -12.51 -0.91
N THR A 50 27.46 -12.05 -0.49
CA THR A 50 28.58 -11.70 -1.38
C THR A 50 29.10 -12.91 -2.15
N GLU A 51 29.25 -14.06 -1.49
CA GLU A 51 29.68 -15.30 -2.15
C GLU A 51 28.64 -15.80 -3.15
N ALA A 52 27.37 -15.80 -2.73
CA ALA A 52 26.24 -16.14 -3.59
C ALA A 52 26.20 -15.26 -4.85
N ARG A 53 26.41 -13.95 -4.70
CA ARG A 53 26.48 -13.01 -5.83
C ARG A 53 27.63 -13.36 -6.77
N ALA A 54 28.83 -13.59 -6.22
CA ALA A 54 29.99 -13.96 -7.02
C ALA A 54 29.80 -15.29 -7.77
N ALA A 55 29.05 -16.25 -7.22
CA ALA A 55 28.71 -17.51 -7.89
C ALA A 55 27.73 -17.29 -9.05
N CYS A 56 26.76 -16.39 -8.89
CA CYS A 56 25.86 -15.98 -9.98
C CYS A 56 26.65 -15.32 -11.13
N ASP A 57 27.60 -14.43 -10.81
CA ASP A 57 28.43 -13.76 -11.82
C ASP A 57 29.39 -14.72 -12.57
N ARG A 58 29.62 -15.94 -12.05
CA ARG A 58 30.42 -17.00 -12.69
C ARG A 58 29.57 -18.04 -13.43
N ASP A 59 28.27 -17.82 -13.56
CA ASP A 59 27.30 -18.76 -14.16
C ASP A 59 27.26 -20.13 -13.45
N GLU A 60 27.58 -20.19 -12.15
CA GLU A 60 27.52 -21.42 -11.34
C GLU A 60 26.09 -21.75 -10.86
N VAL A 61 25.21 -20.74 -10.91
CA VAL A 61 23.80 -20.79 -10.52
C VAL A 61 22.96 -20.54 -11.77
N ALA A 62 21.95 -21.38 -12.01
CA ALA A 62 21.08 -21.20 -13.16
C ALA A 62 19.95 -20.19 -12.85
N ASP A 63 19.44 -19.52 -13.89
CA ASP A 63 18.28 -18.65 -13.77
C ASP A 63 17.09 -19.38 -13.12
N GLY A 64 16.47 -18.74 -12.14
CA GLY A 64 15.39 -19.29 -11.33
C GLY A 64 15.83 -20.19 -10.16
N ASP A 65 17.09 -20.60 -10.06
CA ASP A 65 17.57 -21.39 -8.91
C ASP A 65 17.43 -20.58 -7.60
N VAL A 66 17.16 -21.29 -6.51
CA VAL A 66 16.94 -20.71 -5.18
C VAL A 66 18.27 -20.58 -4.45
N LEU A 67 18.48 -19.41 -3.85
CA LEU A 67 19.68 -19.04 -3.11
C LEU A 67 19.33 -18.92 -1.63
N VAL A 68 20.08 -19.60 -0.78
CA VAL A 68 19.88 -19.60 0.67
C VAL A 68 21.19 -19.23 1.37
N VAL A 69 21.15 -18.19 2.21
CA VAL A 69 22.28 -17.74 3.02
C VAL A 69 21.88 -17.78 4.49
N ASP A 70 22.10 -18.94 5.12
CA ASP A 70 21.62 -19.27 6.47
C ASP A 70 22.14 -18.29 7.54
N SER A 71 23.40 -17.85 7.40
CA SER A 71 24.10 -16.95 8.33
C SER A 71 23.46 -15.55 8.39
N GLU A 72 22.92 -15.09 7.27
CA GLU A 72 22.34 -13.76 7.08
C GLU A 72 20.79 -13.77 7.12
N GLY A 73 20.17 -14.96 7.13
CA GLY A 73 18.71 -15.06 7.08
C GLY A 73 18.13 -14.63 5.73
N VAL A 74 18.92 -14.73 4.65
CA VAL A 74 18.54 -14.27 3.32
C VAL A 74 18.13 -15.46 2.47
N VAL A 75 16.93 -15.39 1.88
CA VAL A 75 16.46 -16.35 0.89
C VAL A 75 15.92 -15.61 -0.33
N GLY A 76 16.29 -16.09 -1.51
CA GLY A 76 15.95 -15.48 -2.78
C GLY A 76 16.06 -16.46 -3.94
N PHE A 77 16.03 -15.94 -5.15
CA PHE A 77 16.32 -16.72 -6.36
C PHE A 77 17.04 -15.85 -7.39
N LEU A 78 17.74 -16.50 -8.32
CA LEU A 78 18.44 -15.80 -9.40
C LEU A 78 17.44 -15.36 -10.47
N VAL A 79 17.47 -14.07 -10.83
CA VAL A 79 16.70 -13.49 -11.93
C VAL A 79 17.67 -13.04 -13.02
N VAL A 80 17.73 -13.80 -14.11
CA VAL A 80 18.66 -13.68 -15.23
C VAL A 80 20.11 -13.83 -14.76
N ALA A 81 20.67 -12.78 -14.16
CA ALA A 81 22.01 -12.74 -13.58
C ALA A 81 22.06 -12.02 -12.21
N LEU A 82 20.92 -11.54 -11.70
CA LEU A 82 20.84 -10.77 -10.46
C LEU A 82 20.08 -11.57 -9.39
N PRO A 83 20.72 -11.95 -8.27
CA PRO A 83 20.01 -12.54 -7.15
C PRO A 83 19.05 -11.53 -6.52
N ALA A 84 17.81 -11.95 -6.28
CA ALA A 84 16.78 -11.14 -5.65
C ALA A 84 16.25 -11.80 -4.38
N ALA A 85 16.21 -11.07 -3.26
CA ALA A 85 15.72 -11.57 -1.99
C ALA A 85 14.19 -11.46 -1.89
N ILE A 86 13.57 -12.45 -1.26
CA ILE A 86 12.15 -12.41 -0.85
C ILE A 86 11.98 -12.21 0.66
N THR A 87 13.05 -12.43 1.43
CA THR A 87 13.10 -12.23 2.88
C THR A 87 13.28 -10.76 3.25
N GLU A 88 12.95 -10.40 4.51
CA GLU A 88 13.11 -9.03 5.03
C GLU A 88 14.59 -8.63 5.07
N GLU A 89 15.46 -9.55 5.50
CA GLU A 89 16.91 -9.41 5.34
C GLU A 89 17.27 -9.71 3.88
N ARG A 90 18.10 -8.86 3.27
CA ARG A 90 18.49 -8.98 1.84
C ARG A 90 19.98 -9.16 1.60
N GLY A 91 20.85 -8.73 2.52
CA GLY A 91 22.28 -8.65 2.28
C GLY A 91 22.59 -7.91 0.97
N GLU A 92 23.43 -8.51 0.11
CA GLU A 92 23.78 -8.02 -1.23
C GLU A 92 22.73 -8.33 -2.34
N PHE A 93 21.61 -8.99 -2.01
CA PHE A 93 20.60 -9.32 -3.01
C PHE A 93 19.74 -8.09 -3.35
N GLY A 94 19.33 -8.02 -4.61
CA GLY A 94 18.40 -7.01 -5.09
C GLY A 94 16.99 -7.20 -4.52
N GLN A 95 16.15 -6.19 -4.71
CA GLN A 95 14.72 -6.26 -4.43
C GLN A 95 13.94 -6.40 -5.74
N LEU A 96 12.90 -7.24 -5.73
CA LEU A 96 11.97 -7.33 -6.85
C LEU A 96 11.04 -6.10 -6.87
N PRO A 97 10.76 -5.52 -8.05
CA PRO A 97 9.87 -4.37 -8.19
C PRO A 97 8.38 -4.72 -7.99
N SER A 98 8.03 -6.01 -8.02
CA SER A 98 6.67 -6.53 -7.86
C SER A 98 6.67 -7.76 -6.94
N PRO A 99 5.49 -8.27 -6.53
CA PRO A 99 5.40 -9.52 -5.81
C PRO A 99 6.14 -10.66 -6.52
N ALA A 100 6.85 -11.50 -5.75
CA ALA A 100 7.76 -12.51 -6.31
C ALA A 100 7.05 -13.52 -7.22
N HIS A 101 5.78 -13.81 -6.94
CA HIS A 101 4.93 -14.72 -7.72
C HIS A 101 4.33 -14.08 -8.97
N GLU A 102 4.29 -12.75 -9.07
CA GLU A 102 3.81 -12.00 -10.23
C GLU A 102 4.94 -11.50 -11.12
N TYR A 103 6.17 -11.49 -10.59
CA TYR A 103 7.33 -10.95 -11.28
C TYR A 103 7.57 -11.67 -12.62
N ALA A 104 7.82 -10.86 -13.66
CA ALA A 104 7.96 -11.30 -15.06
C ALA A 104 6.77 -12.17 -15.51
N ASP A 105 5.54 -11.70 -15.28
CA ASP A 105 4.29 -12.38 -15.62
C ASP A 105 4.19 -13.79 -15.02
N GLY A 106 4.71 -13.95 -13.80
CA GLY A 106 4.74 -15.23 -13.08
C GLY A 106 5.76 -16.23 -13.62
N SER A 107 6.67 -15.81 -14.51
CA SER A 107 7.74 -16.67 -15.02
C SER A 107 8.60 -17.26 -13.89
N TYR A 108 8.68 -16.60 -12.72
CA TYR A 108 9.43 -17.08 -11.55
C TYR A 108 8.55 -17.66 -10.41
N ALA A 109 7.27 -17.96 -10.66
CA ALA A 109 6.35 -18.42 -9.60
C ALA A 109 6.85 -19.67 -8.87
N ASP A 110 7.39 -20.67 -9.58
CA ASP A 110 7.96 -21.89 -8.96
C ASP A 110 9.19 -21.58 -8.10
N SER A 111 10.06 -20.69 -8.56
CA SER A 111 11.24 -20.21 -7.81
C SER A 111 10.82 -19.46 -6.54
N ALA A 112 9.81 -18.60 -6.64
CA ALA A 112 9.25 -17.88 -5.51
C ALA A 112 8.64 -18.84 -4.48
N HIS A 113 7.87 -19.84 -4.90
CA HIS A 113 7.32 -20.86 -4.00
C HIS A 113 8.40 -21.69 -3.31
N LEU A 114 9.45 -22.08 -4.03
CA LEU A 114 10.54 -22.84 -3.46
C LEU A 114 11.38 -21.99 -2.49
N ALA A 115 11.62 -20.72 -2.82
CA ALA A 115 12.28 -19.76 -1.94
C ALA A 115 11.46 -19.49 -0.67
N GLU A 116 10.14 -19.33 -0.77
CA GLU A 116 9.24 -19.19 0.39
C GLU A 116 9.31 -20.39 1.32
N TYR A 117 9.33 -21.60 0.75
CA TYR A 117 9.50 -22.82 1.51
C TYR A 117 10.86 -22.84 2.23
N GLN A 118 11.96 -22.46 1.57
CA GLN A 118 13.28 -22.38 2.21
C GLN A 118 13.34 -21.29 3.29
N ALA A 119 12.71 -20.13 3.07
CA ALA A 119 12.61 -19.07 4.07
C ALA A 119 11.89 -19.57 5.33
N ARG A 120 10.82 -20.35 5.16
CA ARG A 120 10.11 -21.01 6.28
C ARG A 120 11.01 -22.03 7.00
N VAL A 121 11.72 -22.88 6.26
CA VAL A 121 12.68 -23.83 6.84
C VAL A 121 13.77 -23.11 7.65
N LEU A 122 14.20 -21.94 7.20
CA LEU A 122 15.20 -21.11 7.88
C LEU A 122 14.64 -20.29 9.05
N GLY A 123 13.31 -20.14 9.16
CA GLY A 123 12.67 -19.18 10.07
C GLY A 123 12.95 -17.72 9.69
N ALA A 124 13.24 -17.46 8.41
CA ALA A 124 13.48 -16.13 7.89
C ALA A 124 12.15 -15.48 7.44
N PRO A 125 11.79 -14.29 7.94
CA PRO A 125 10.53 -13.66 7.61
C PRO A 125 10.52 -13.22 6.14
N VAL A 126 9.47 -13.62 5.41
CA VAL A 126 9.22 -13.20 4.02
C VAL A 126 8.57 -11.82 4.01
N ARG A 127 9.01 -10.92 3.13
CA ARG A 127 8.43 -9.59 2.99
C ARG A 127 6.96 -9.69 2.59
N ILE A 128 6.11 -8.82 3.14
CA ILE A 128 4.65 -8.94 2.97
C ILE A 128 4.24 -8.83 1.49
N GLU A 129 4.95 -8.00 0.72
CA GLU A 129 4.77 -7.82 -0.71
C GLU A 129 5.18 -9.04 -1.54
N HIS A 130 6.02 -9.93 -1.02
CA HIS A 130 6.46 -11.14 -1.71
C HIS A 130 5.76 -12.40 -1.21
N ALA A 131 5.10 -12.33 -0.05
CA ALA A 131 4.43 -13.44 0.58
C ALA A 131 3.20 -13.92 -0.22
N SER A 132 3.15 -15.21 -0.49
CA SER A 132 1.97 -15.86 -1.04
C SER A 132 0.77 -15.75 -0.08
N PRO A 133 -0.47 -15.88 -0.60
CA PRO A 133 -1.67 -15.90 0.23
C PRO A 133 -1.62 -16.93 1.38
N ALA A 134 -0.88 -18.03 1.21
CA ALA A 134 -0.67 -19.03 2.25
C ALA A 134 0.18 -18.50 3.41
N ILE A 135 1.24 -17.73 3.13
CA ILE A 135 2.05 -17.06 4.16
C ILE A 135 1.25 -15.93 4.82
N LEU A 136 0.47 -15.17 4.05
CA LEU A 136 -0.35 -14.09 4.58
C LEU A 136 -1.47 -14.60 5.50
N ALA A 137 -2.16 -15.68 5.11
CA ALA A 137 -3.14 -16.35 5.95
C ALA A 137 -2.51 -16.85 7.25
N HIS A 138 -1.31 -17.43 7.16
CA HIS A 138 -0.57 -17.88 8.34
C HIS A 138 -0.18 -16.73 9.29
N ARG A 139 0.25 -15.59 8.74
CA ARG A 139 0.55 -14.37 9.50
C ARG A 139 -0.70 -13.76 10.14
N ALA A 140 -1.86 -13.90 9.51
CA ALA A 140 -3.13 -13.41 10.05
C ALA A 140 -3.63 -14.26 11.23
N ASP A 141 -3.34 -15.56 11.23
CA ASP A 141 -3.71 -16.49 12.30
C ASP A 141 -2.76 -16.45 13.52
N THR A 142 -1.63 -15.73 13.42
CA THR A 142 -0.65 -15.62 14.50
C THR A 142 -1.04 -14.52 15.50
N VAL A 143 -1.51 -14.93 16.69
CA VAL A 143 -1.96 -14.02 17.75
C VAL A 143 -0.77 -13.28 18.41
N LEU A 144 -0.79 -11.94 18.38
CA LEU A 144 -0.01 -11.10 19.30
C LEU A 144 -0.55 -11.29 20.73
N VAL A 145 0.11 -12.14 21.53
CA VAL A 145 -0.13 -12.16 22.98
C VAL A 145 0.58 -10.94 23.59
N ASP A 146 -0.22 -9.92 23.86
CA ASP A 146 0.15 -8.73 24.64
C ASP A 146 0.48 -9.15 26.08
N THR A 147 1.76 -9.43 26.34
CA THR A 147 2.27 -9.85 27.67
C THR A 147 2.68 -8.66 28.56
N GLY A 148 2.49 -7.42 28.11
CA GLY A 148 2.79 -6.23 28.90
C GLY A 148 4.29 -5.95 29.13
N ASP A 149 5.19 -6.53 28.34
CA ASP A 149 6.63 -6.24 28.35
C ASP A 149 7.00 -5.48 27.06
N GLU A 150 7.65 -4.32 27.16
CA GLU A 150 7.93 -3.35 26.08
C GLU A 150 8.92 -3.85 25.00
N ARG A 151 9.00 -5.16 24.77
CA ARG A 151 9.77 -5.79 23.70
C ARG A 151 8.94 -6.86 23.01
N ALA A 152 8.03 -6.44 22.14
CA ALA A 152 7.33 -7.35 21.26
C ALA A 152 8.32 -7.97 20.26
N HIS A 153 8.61 -9.27 20.44
CA HIS A 153 9.18 -10.12 19.38
C HIS A 153 8.05 -10.95 18.78
N TYR A 154 8.01 -11.05 17.45
CA TYR A 154 7.22 -12.05 16.74
C TYR A 154 7.58 -13.44 17.27
N ALA A 155 6.63 -14.10 17.95
CA ALA A 155 6.69 -15.53 18.16
C ALA A 155 6.00 -16.17 16.96
N ASP A 156 6.79 -16.58 15.98
CA ASP A 156 6.35 -17.49 14.92
C ASP A 156 6.10 -18.88 15.56
N PRO A 157 4.85 -19.39 15.60
CA PRO A 157 4.53 -20.68 16.20
C PRO A 157 5.01 -21.88 15.38
N PHE A 158 5.60 -21.67 14.20
CA PHE A 158 6.11 -22.74 13.34
C PHE A 158 7.53 -22.50 12.81
N ALA A 159 8.31 -21.63 13.44
CA ALA A 159 9.77 -21.69 13.31
C ALA A 159 10.25 -23.01 13.96
N ASP A 160 10.18 -24.09 13.19
CA ASP A 160 10.58 -25.46 13.56
C ASP A 160 12.10 -25.58 13.85
N VAL A 161 12.80 -24.45 13.78
CA VAL A 161 14.17 -24.27 14.26
C VAL A 161 14.13 -23.47 15.56
N SER A 162 13.85 -24.17 16.66
CA SER A 162 14.36 -23.68 17.94
C SER A 162 15.89 -23.61 17.78
N LEU A 163 16.48 -22.42 17.90
CA LEU A 163 17.91 -22.12 17.70
C LEU A 163 18.88 -22.85 18.68
N CYS A 164 18.41 -23.90 19.35
CA CYS A 164 19.24 -24.87 20.04
C CYS A 164 19.36 -26.10 19.15
N GLU A 165 20.59 -26.50 18.79
CA GLU A 165 20.95 -27.62 17.90
C GLU A 165 20.45 -29.02 18.36
N GLU A 166 19.48 -29.12 19.27
CA GLU A 166 18.79 -30.37 19.57
C GLU A 166 17.58 -30.53 18.67
N ARG A 167 17.77 -31.41 17.68
CA ARG A 167 16.85 -32.03 16.71
C ARG A 167 15.59 -32.70 17.31
N GLN A 168 14.99 -32.16 18.38
CA GLN A 168 13.92 -32.80 19.16
C GLN A 168 12.58 -32.04 19.16
N SER A 169 12.23 -31.29 18.12
CA SER A 169 10.91 -30.66 17.96
C SER A 169 9.97 -31.41 17.02
N ARG A 170 10.10 -32.74 16.86
CA ARG A 170 9.01 -33.53 16.26
C ARG A 170 7.99 -33.89 17.34
N GLY A 171 6.97 -33.05 17.50
CA GLY A 171 5.72 -33.42 18.18
C GLY A 171 5.30 -32.59 19.38
N LEU A 172 5.69 -31.31 19.49
CA LEU A 172 5.08 -30.42 20.48
C LEU A 172 3.76 -29.85 19.95
N GLU A 173 2.74 -29.78 20.80
CA GLU A 173 1.51 -29.06 20.48
C GLU A 173 1.71 -27.54 20.63
N GLU A 174 0.89 -26.74 19.97
CA GLU A 174 0.97 -25.26 19.92
C GLU A 174 1.03 -24.60 21.30
N SER A 175 0.33 -25.18 22.28
CA SER A 175 0.33 -24.73 23.67
C SER A 175 1.68 -24.97 24.39
N GLU A 176 2.43 -26.01 24.01
CA GLU A 176 3.72 -26.34 24.59
C GLU A 176 4.86 -25.50 23.99
N ALA A 177 4.69 -25.05 22.74
CA ALA A 177 5.62 -24.13 22.08
C ALA A 177 5.55 -22.71 22.69
N ALA A 178 4.34 -22.22 22.98
CA ALA A 178 4.12 -20.89 23.54
C ALA A 178 4.76 -20.67 24.93
N ASP A 179 4.85 -21.73 25.74
CA ASP A 179 5.39 -21.65 27.12
C ASP A 179 6.93 -21.77 27.20
N ARG A 180 7.61 -22.11 26.08
CA ARG A 180 9.06 -22.29 26.09
C ARG A 180 9.81 -20.96 26.00
N LYS A 181 10.42 -20.57 27.13
CA LYS A 181 11.39 -19.46 27.14
C LYS A 181 12.63 -19.83 26.32
N PRO A 182 13.12 -18.94 25.43
CA PRO A 182 14.36 -19.20 24.70
C PRO A 182 15.52 -19.42 25.67
N CYS A 183 16.40 -20.37 25.34
CA CYS A 183 17.56 -20.67 26.17
C CYS A 183 18.48 -19.44 26.26
N ALA A 184 19.39 -19.42 27.24
CA ALA A 184 20.29 -18.28 27.44
C ALA A 184 21.15 -17.99 26.19
N SER A 185 21.56 -19.03 25.46
CA SER A 185 22.37 -18.91 24.23
C SER A 185 21.60 -18.24 23.09
N CYS A 186 20.35 -18.66 22.82
CA CYS A 186 19.52 -18.03 21.79
C CYS A 186 19.25 -16.56 22.11
N ARG A 187 19.01 -16.23 23.39
CA ARG A 187 18.85 -14.83 23.84
C ARG A 187 20.12 -14.02 23.65
N ALA A 188 21.30 -14.61 23.86
CA ALA A 188 22.57 -13.94 23.61
C ALA A 188 22.75 -13.65 22.11
N ARG A 189 22.58 -14.66 21.24
CA ARG A 189 22.70 -14.49 19.78
C ARG A 189 21.72 -13.45 19.21
N ALA A 190 20.47 -13.44 19.69
CA ALA A 190 19.49 -12.45 19.26
C ALA A 190 19.92 -11.01 19.63
N ARG A 191 20.49 -10.82 20.83
CA ARG A 191 21.07 -9.53 21.26
C ARG A 191 22.27 -9.16 20.41
N ASP A 192 23.16 -10.10 20.11
CA ASP A 192 24.36 -9.84 19.30
C ASP A 192 23.99 -9.44 17.87
N ARG A 193 22.98 -10.08 17.27
CA ARG A 193 22.43 -9.69 15.95
C ARG A 193 21.80 -8.30 15.99
N ALA A 194 20.98 -8.01 17.01
CA ALA A 194 20.39 -6.68 17.17
C ALA A 194 21.47 -5.60 17.34
N ALA A 195 22.48 -5.85 18.18
CA ALA A 195 23.61 -4.93 18.37
C ALA A 195 24.44 -4.74 17.10
N SER A 196 24.63 -5.80 16.30
CA SER A 196 25.33 -5.72 15.01
C SER A 196 24.55 -4.88 14.00
N ARG A 197 23.22 -5.04 13.92
CA ARG A 197 22.37 -4.19 13.06
C ARG A 197 22.41 -2.72 13.48
N GLU A 198 22.30 -2.43 14.79
CA GLU A 198 22.42 -1.07 15.30
C GLU A 198 23.81 -0.46 15.05
N ALA A 199 24.87 -1.28 15.08
CA ALA A 199 26.22 -0.83 14.77
C ALA A 199 26.40 -0.55 13.27
N ALA A 200 25.84 -1.39 12.40
CA ALA A 200 25.83 -1.19 10.95
C ALA A 200 25.08 0.10 10.57
N LEU A 201 23.87 0.30 11.10
CA LEU A 201 23.09 1.52 10.88
C LEU A 201 23.84 2.78 11.35
N ARG A 202 24.48 2.73 12.53
CA ARG A 202 25.29 3.85 13.02
C ARG A 202 26.51 4.12 12.14
N ALA A 203 27.17 3.09 11.63
CA ALA A 203 28.30 3.24 10.74
C ALA A 203 27.87 3.84 9.39
N GLU A 204 26.72 3.43 8.85
CA GLU A 204 26.11 4.03 7.65
C GLU A 204 25.74 5.50 7.89
N GLU A 205 25.10 5.83 9.01
CA GLU A 205 24.77 7.20 9.40
C GLU A 205 26.02 8.07 9.56
N GLU A 206 27.07 7.55 10.21
CA GLU A 206 28.33 8.26 10.39
C GLU A 206 29.06 8.46 9.06
N ALA A 207 29.08 7.46 8.19
CA ALA A 207 29.64 7.56 6.85
C ALA A 207 28.88 8.60 6.00
N ALA A 208 27.53 8.58 6.05
CA ALA A 208 26.69 9.55 5.37
C ALA A 208 26.88 10.98 5.90
N ALA A 209 27.11 11.14 7.22
CA ALA A 209 27.41 12.43 7.84
C ALA A 209 28.81 12.97 7.48
N GLN A 210 29.75 12.09 7.13
CA GLN A 210 31.11 12.45 6.72
C GLN A 210 31.23 12.74 5.22
N GLU A 211 30.30 12.27 4.38
CA GLU A 211 30.28 12.63 2.96
C GLU A 211 29.98 14.13 2.84
N PRO A 212 30.88 14.95 2.27
CA PRO A 212 30.64 16.37 2.13
C PRO A 212 29.36 16.60 1.32
N ALA A 213 28.48 17.46 1.83
CA ALA A 213 27.23 17.79 1.15
C ALA A 213 27.53 18.18 -0.31
N ARG A 214 26.95 17.43 -1.23
CA ARG A 214 27.11 17.69 -2.66
C ARG A 214 26.44 19.03 -2.98
N PRO A 215 27.01 19.83 -3.90
CA PRO A 215 26.41 21.09 -4.28
C PRO A 215 25.02 20.87 -4.89
N GLU A 216 24.12 21.81 -4.61
CA GLU A 216 22.79 21.91 -5.23
C GLU A 216 22.92 22.03 -6.76
N VAL A 217 22.01 21.40 -7.49
CA VAL A 217 21.93 21.53 -8.95
C VAL A 217 21.16 22.81 -9.26
N ALA A 218 21.87 23.88 -9.60
CA ALA A 218 21.26 25.20 -9.77
C ALA A 218 20.66 25.47 -11.17
N ASP A 219 21.16 24.79 -12.21
CA ASP A 219 20.78 25.02 -13.62
C ASP A 219 20.70 23.69 -14.37
N PRO A 220 19.61 22.92 -14.18
CA PRO A 220 19.43 21.63 -14.82
C PRO A 220 19.17 21.78 -16.32
N GLY A 221 19.90 21.01 -17.14
CA GLY A 221 19.60 20.87 -18.56
C GLY A 221 18.25 20.18 -18.78
N THR A 222 17.66 20.34 -19.97
CA THR A 222 16.45 19.59 -20.37
C THR A 222 16.73 18.88 -21.68
N HIS A 223 16.56 17.57 -21.68
CA HIS A 223 16.80 16.70 -22.84
C HIS A 223 15.51 16.02 -23.25
N THR A 224 15.27 15.90 -24.55
CA THR A 224 14.07 15.26 -25.10
C THR A 224 14.47 14.02 -25.89
N PHE A 225 13.74 12.92 -25.69
CA PHE A 225 14.00 11.62 -26.31
C PHE A 225 12.73 11.08 -26.97
N ASP A 226 12.90 10.14 -27.91
CA ASP A 226 11.79 9.52 -28.61
C ASP A 226 11.17 8.36 -27.79
N SER A 227 11.94 7.75 -26.88
CA SER A 227 11.50 6.68 -25.97
C SER A 227 12.18 6.71 -24.59
N SER A 228 11.57 6.05 -23.59
CA SER A 228 12.18 5.90 -22.26
C SER A 228 13.41 5.01 -22.24
N ALA A 229 13.48 4.00 -23.10
CA ALA A 229 14.67 3.17 -23.28
C ALA A 229 15.86 4.00 -23.79
N GLU A 230 15.64 4.85 -24.80
CA GLU A 230 16.67 5.77 -25.30
C GLU A 230 17.11 6.76 -24.23
N ALA A 231 16.17 7.34 -23.48
CA ALA A 231 16.48 8.23 -22.37
C ALA A 231 17.34 7.55 -21.30
N TYR A 232 17.03 6.30 -20.97
CA TYR A 232 17.80 5.49 -20.03
C TYR A 232 19.23 5.28 -20.51
N ASP A 233 19.41 4.73 -21.71
CA ASP A 233 20.74 4.46 -22.29
C ASP A 233 21.56 5.74 -22.45
N ALA A 234 20.92 6.82 -22.92
CA ALA A 234 21.53 8.12 -23.07
C ALA A 234 22.09 8.63 -21.74
N SER A 235 21.31 8.52 -20.64
CA SER A 235 21.74 8.96 -19.31
C SER A 235 22.97 8.24 -18.77
N GLN A 236 23.27 7.03 -19.28
CA GLN A 236 24.46 6.26 -18.92
C GLN A 236 25.67 6.56 -19.81
N CYS A 237 25.43 6.92 -21.07
CA CYS A 237 26.47 6.91 -22.10
C CYS A 237 26.88 8.31 -22.60
N ARG A 238 26.05 9.33 -22.38
CA ARG A 238 26.26 10.68 -22.92
C ARG A 238 26.80 11.63 -21.86
N ASP A 239 27.99 12.18 -22.12
CA ASP A 239 28.65 13.15 -21.24
C ASP A 239 27.94 14.51 -21.14
N ASP A 240 27.05 14.82 -22.09
CA ASP A 240 26.30 16.08 -22.10
C ASP A 240 25.05 16.05 -21.20
N ILE A 241 24.67 14.86 -20.69
CA ILE A 241 23.58 14.69 -19.72
C ILE A 241 24.21 14.61 -18.33
N ARG A 242 23.78 15.51 -17.44
CA ARG A 242 24.38 15.66 -16.11
C ARG A 242 23.40 15.29 -15.01
N ASP A 243 23.97 14.96 -13.86
CA ASP A 243 23.23 14.77 -12.63
C ASP A 243 22.29 15.97 -12.36
N GLY A 244 21.02 15.67 -12.15
CA GLY A 244 19.93 16.64 -11.98
C GLY A 244 19.29 17.16 -13.27
N ASP A 245 19.75 16.77 -14.47
CA ASP A 245 19.07 17.17 -15.70
C ASP A 245 17.67 16.56 -15.81
N VAL A 246 16.78 17.26 -16.52
CA VAL A 246 15.41 16.83 -16.81
C VAL A 246 15.40 16.03 -18.10
N LEU A 247 14.79 14.85 -18.06
CA LEU A 247 14.58 13.99 -19.22
C LEU A 247 13.10 14.00 -19.59
N VAL A 248 12.78 14.25 -20.85
CA VAL A 248 11.41 14.39 -21.35
C VAL A 248 11.19 13.38 -22.47
N VAL A 249 10.16 12.55 -22.35
CA VAL A 249 9.74 11.58 -23.38
C VAL A 249 8.28 11.86 -23.74
N PRO A 250 8.00 12.81 -24.65
CA PRO A 250 6.65 13.29 -24.92
C PRO A 250 5.69 12.20 -25.43
N SER A 251 6.19 11.29 -26.25
CA SER A 251 5.45 10.16 -26.85
C SER A 251 4.88 9.22 -25.79
N GLU A 252 5.55 9.10 -24.65
CA GLU A 252 5.18 8.21 -23.53
C GLU A 252 4.56 8.99 -22.36
N GLY A 253 4.49 10.32 -22.45
CA GLY A 253 3.99 11.18 -21.38
C GLY A 253 4.89 11.18 -20.14
N ILE A 254 6.20 10.97 -20.33
CA ILE A 254 7.15 10.83 -19.22
C ILE A 254 7.96 12.12 -19.05
N VAL A 255 8.06 12.57 -17.80
CA VAL A 255 9.05 13.58 -17.38
C VAL A 255 9.79 13.05 -16.16
N ALA A 256 11.11 13.04 -16.23
CA ALA A 256 12.00 12.48 -15.23
C ALA A 256 13.12 13.46 -14.85
N ILE A 257 13.77 13.20 -13.72
CA ILE A 257 15.05 13.82 -13.37
C ILE A 257 16.13 12.73 -13.34
N LEU A 258 17.36 13.09 -13.71
CA LEU A 258 18.50 12.21 -13.54
C LEU A 258 19.03 12.32 -12.10
N ASN A 259 18.95 11.25 -11.32
CA ASN A 259 19.59 11.17 -10.00
C ASN A 259 20.85 10.31 -10.12
N ARG A 260 22.01 10.97 -10.23
CA ARG A 260 23.31 10.38 -10.55
C ARG A 260 23.26 9.66 -11.90
N ALA A 261 23.19 8.33 -11.88
CA ALA A 261 23.05 7.47 -13.05
C ALA A 261 21.66 6.82 -13.10
N TRP A 262 20.70 7.26 -12.30
CA TRP A 262 19.40 6.60 -12.17
C TRP A 262 18.31 7.58 -12.58
N PRO A 263 17.87 7.56 -13.86
CA PRO A 263 16.77 8.41 -14.30
C PRO A 263 15.47 7.95 -13.62
N ALA A 264 14.79 8.88 -12.97
CA ALA A 264 13.57 8.59 -12.22
C ALA A 264 12.41 9.49 -12.65
N ALA A 265 11.30 8.87 -13.04
CA ALA A 265 10.11 9.55 -13.50
C ALA A 265 9.37 10.28 -12.37
N LEU A 266 8.95 11.52 -12.64
CA LEU A 266 8.06 12.30 -11.78
C LEU A 266 6.58 12.18 -12.20
N THR A 267 6.34 11.71 -13.41
CA THR A 267 5.01 11.47 -13.99
C THR A 267 4.43 10.11 -13.57
N THR A 268 3.11 9.94 -13.68
CA THR A 268 2.45 8.64 -13.44
C THR A 268 2.97 7.58 -14.42
N ALA A 269 3.17 7.95 -15.68
CA ALA A 269 3.90 7.13 -16.64
C ALA A 269 5.40 7.18 -16.35
N HIS A 270 6.05 6.02 -16.29
CA HIS A 270 7.50 5.92 -16.06
C HIS A 270 8.24 5.13 -17.14
N GLY A 271 7.55 4.35 -17.99
CA GLY A 271 8.20 3.53 -19.02
C GLY A 271 9.28 2.63 -18.40
N GLU A 272 10.47 2.62 -19.01
CA GLU A 272 11.67 1.91 -18.53
C GLU A 272 12.44 2.68 -17.43
N LEU A 273 12.01 3.88 -17.05
CA LEU A 273 12.68 4.68 -16.02
C LEU A 273 12.28 4.24 -14.61
N HIS A 274 13.13 4.55 -13.62
CA HIS A 274 12.83 4.24 -12.22
C HIS A 274 11.68 5.10 -11.67
N THR A 275 11.06 4.64 -10.60
CA THR A 275 10.14 5.45 -9.79
C THR A 275 10.83 5.90 -8.50
N LEU A 276 10.38 7.03 -7.97
CA LEU A 276 10.86 7.54 -6.69
C LEU A 276 9.98 7.02 -5.55
N THR A 277 10.62 6.62 -4.46
CA THR A 277 9.95 6.21 -3.21
C THR A 277 9.76 7.36 -2.22
N ALA A 278 10.41 8.49 -2.48
CA ALA A 278 10.30 9.73 -1.72
C ALA A 278 10.00 10.90 -2.66
N ALA A 279 9.46 11.99 -2.12
CA ALA A 279 9.23 13.19 -2.92
C ALA A 279 10.56 13.70 -3.52
N ALA A 280 10.55 14.04 -4.81
CA ALA A 280 11.76 14.38 -5.55
C ALA A 280 12.51 15.58 -4.94
N ASP A 281 11.77 16.52 -4.33
CA ASP A 281 12.30 17.69 -3.62
C ASP A 281 12.92 17.37 -2.24
N ALA A 282 12.77 16.14 -1.75
CA ALA A 282 13.37 15.67 -0.51
C ALA A 282 14.65 14.84 -0.74
N ILE A 283 14.92 14.43 -1.98
CA ILE A 283 16.08 13.59 -2.32
C ILE A 283 17.38 14.35 -2.03
N GLU A 284 18.31 13.67 -1.34
CA GLU A 284 19.63 14.21 -0.96
C GLU A 284 19.53 15.59 -0.27
N GLY A 285 18.52 15.79 0.59
CA GLY A 285 18.34 17.06 1.31
C GLY A 285 17.86 18.21 0.42
N GLY A 286 17.20 17.91 -0.69
CA GLY A 286 16.65 18.91 -1.62
C GLY A 286 17.63 19.39 -2.68
N ARG A 287 18.73 18.66 -2.89
CA ARG A 287 19.75 18.96 -3.90
C ARG A 287 19.18 19.16 -5.31
N TYR A 288 18.09 18.48 -5.63
CA TYR A 288 17.43 18.48 -6.94
C TYR A 288 16.25 19.46 -7.04
N LYS A 289 16.12 20.41 -6.12
CA LYS A 289 14.97 21.33 -6.09
C LYS A 289 14.72 22.04 -7.43
N ALA A 290 15.75 22.63 -8.04
CA ALA A 290 15.60 23.29 -9.34
C ALA A 290 15.25 22.31 -10.46
N SER A 291 15.80 21.08 -10.43
CA SER A 291 15.46 19.99 -11.35
C SER A 291 13.99 19.61 -11.27
N VAL A 292 13.45 19.49 -10.05
CA VAL A 292 12.04 19.18 -9.82
C VAL A 292 11.15 20.31 -10.34
N GLU A 293 11.48 21.57 -10.05
CA GLU A 293 10.73 22.72 -10.57
C GLU A 293 10.73 22.74 -12.11
N ALA A 294 11.88 22.50 -12.75
CA ALA A 294 12.00 22.43 -14.21
C ALA A 294 11.20 21.25 -14.80
N ALA A 295 11.25 20.08 -14.16
CA ALA A 295 10.49 18.90 -14.55
C ALA A 295 8.97 19.12 -14.39
N MET A 296 8.51 19.73 -13.30
CA MET A 296 7.09 20.08 -13.13
C MET A 296 6.60 21.05 -14.20
N GLN A 297 7.42 22.04 -14.58
CA GLN A 297 7.10 22.93 -15.69
C GLN A 297 7.05 22.19 -17.03
N ALA A 298 7.96 21.23 -17.26
CA ALA A 298 7.93 20.40 -18.46
C ALA A 298 6.68 19.52 -18.51
N ALA A 299 6.29 18.90 -17.39
CA ALA A 299 5.06 18.11 -17.28
C ALA A 299 3.82 18.97 -17.55
N ALA A 300 3.74 20.17 -16.98
CA ALA A 300 2.65 21.11 -17.24
C ALA A 300 2.56 21.54 -18.71
N ARG A 301 3.70 21.73 -19.40
CA ARG A 301 3.72 22.05 -20.84
C ARG A 301 3.22 20.90 -21.72
N LEU A 302 3.41 19.66 -21.28
CA LEU A 302 2.96 18.46 -21.98
C LEU A 302 1.52 18.04 -21.60
N ASP A 303 0.92 18.68 -20.61
CA ASP A 303 -0.38 18.30 -20.04
C ASP A 303 -0.40 16.83 -19.55
N VAL A 304 0.70 16.41 -18.89
CA VAL A 304 0.86 15.06 -18.35
C VAL A 304 0.74 15.03 -16.82
N GLU A 305 0.14 13.96 -16.30
CA GLU A 305 -0.15 13.81 -14.88
C GLU A 305 1.12 13.44 -14.08
N LEU A 306 1.42 14.22 -13.04
CA LEU A 306 2.46 13.88 -12.07
C LEU A 306 2.03 12.67 -11.22
N ALA A 307 2.98 11.81 -10.89
CA ALA A 307 2.75 10.75 -9.92
C ALA A 307 2.28 11.37 -8.59
N PRO A 308 1.35 10.74 -7.85
CA PRO A 308 0.76 11.32 -6.64
C PRO A 308 1.79 11.87 -5.64
N LEU A 309 2.92 11.18 -5.50
CA LEU A 309 4.03 11.56 -4.62
C LEU A 309 4.68 12.91 -4.97
N HIS A 310 4.58 13.34 -6.23
CA HIS A 310 5.22 14.55 -6.75
C HIS A 310 4.22 15.66 -7.07
N ARG A 311 2.92 15.40 -6.90
CA ARG A 311 1.93 16.46 -7.04
C ARG A 311 2.20 17.53 -6.00
N PRO A 312 2.21 18.82 -6.37
CA PRO A 312 2.21 19.87 -5.39
C PRO A 312 0.93 19.70 -4.58
N VAL A 313 1.08 19.23 -3.34
CA VAL A 313 -0.03 19.21 -2.40
C VAL A 313 -0.35 20.66 -2.11
N GLU A 314 -1.57 21.10 -2.42
CA GLU A 314 -2.01 22.43 -2.00
C GLU A 314 -1.76 22.55 -0.51
N PRO A 315 -1.07 23.61 -0.05
CA PRO A 315 -0.77 23.74 1.36
C PRO A 315 -2.08 23.77 2.13
N TYR A 316 -2.22 22.84 3.06
CA TYR A 316 -3.25 22.91 4.07
C TYR A 316 -2.92 24.08 5.00
N ALA A 317 -3.83 25.03 5.11
CA ALA A 317 -3.72 26.14 6.04
C ALA A 317 -4.26 25.73 7.42
N ALA A 318 -3.77 26.37 8.48
CA ALA A 318 -4.38 26.25 9.80
C ALA A 318 -5.87 26.65 9.72
N GLY A 319 -6.75 25.76 10.21
CA GLY A 319 -8.20 25.89 10.11
C GLY A 319 -8.85 25.10 8.97
N ASP A 320 -8.07 24.60 7.99
CA ASP A 320 -8.62 23.75 6.93
C ASP A 320 -9.19 22.44 7.50
N ARG A 321 -10.24 21.93 6.85
CA ARG A 321 -10.91 20.67 7.23
C ARG A 321 -10.47 19.56 6.29
N PHE A 322 -10.29 18.35 6.81
CA PHE A 322 -9.91 17.19 6.01
C PHE A 322 -10.54 15.90 6.54
N VAL A 323 -10.81 14.96 5.64
CA VAL A 323 -11.24 13.59 5.95
C VAL A 323 -10.02 12.68 5.94
N CYS A 324 -9.76 12.02 7.06
CA CYS A 324 -8.70 11.04 7.22
C CYS A 324 -9.07 9.70 6.53
N ALA A 325 -8.07 8.84 6.32
CA ALA A 325 -8.26 7.50 5.76
C ALA A 325 -9.21 6.59 6.61
N ASP A 326 -9.41 6.89 7.89
CA ASP A 326 -10.36 6.20 8.77
C ASP A 326 -11.81 6.74 8.66
N GLY A 327 -12.04 7.73 7.80
CA GLY A 327 -13.30 8.43 7.60
C GLY A 327 -13.59 9.53 8.63
N SER A 328 -12.72 9.74 9.62
CA SER A 328 -12.88 10.82 10.60
C SER A 328 -12.55 12.17 9.97
N THR A 329 -13.23 13.24 10.41
CA THR A 329 -12.95 14.60 9.92
C THR A 329 -12.23 15.41 10.98
N ARG A 330 -11.14 16.06 10.58
CA ARG A 330 -10.24 16.80 11.46
C ARG A 330 -10.05 18.22 10.95
N THR A 331 -9.53 19.07 11.82
CA THR A 331 -9.08 20.43 11.48
C THR A 331 -7.57 20.47 11.54
N VAL A 332 -6.94 21.05 10.52
CA VAL A 332 -5.50 21.29 10.50
C VAL A 332 -5.16 22.38 11.50
N ASP A 333 -4.29 22.08 12.44
CA ASP A 333 -3.69 23.05 13.35
C ASP A 333 -2.38 23.59 12.75
N ALA A 334 -1.53 22.67 12.27
CA ALA A 334 -0.31 22.98 11.54
C ALA A 334 -0.08 21.95 10.42
N ALA A 335 0.67 22.33 9.40
CA ALA A 335 1.14 21.41 8.35
C ALA A 335 2.66 21.53 8.22
N GLU A 336 3.36 20.41 8.27
CA GLU A 336 4.82 20.34 8.21
C GLU A 336 5.25 19.26 7.22
N ARG A 337 6.28 19.51 6.42
CA ARG A 337 6.86 18.47 5.56
C ARG A 337 7.89 17.69 6.38
N GLY A 338 7.65 16.40 6.55
CA GLY A 338 8.53 15.49 7.27
C GLY A 338 9.84 15.23 6.53
N ARG A 339 10.81 14.60 7.21
CA ARG A 339 12.09 14.19 6.60
C ARG A 339 11.91 13.14 5.50
N ASP A 340 10.80 12.40 5.53
CA ASP A 340 10.37 11.46 4.50
C ASP A 340 9.83 12.17 3.24
N GLY A 341 9.76 13.51 3.25
CA GLY A 341 9.26 14.31 2.16
C GLY A 341 7.72 14.39 2.11
N HIS A 342 7.01 13.67 2.98
CA HIS A 342 5.56 13.72 3.04
C HIS A 342 5.08 14.96 3.80
N LEU A 343 3.95 15.54 3.38
CA LEU A 343 3.28 16.59 4.14
C LEU A 343 2.45 15.94 5.26
N TRP A 344 2.74 16.31 6.51
CA TRP A 344 2.04 15.87 7.71
C TRP A 344 1.12 16.98 8.22
N LEU A 345 -0.13 16.62 8.47
CA LEU A 345 -1.19 17.46 9.01
C LEU A 345 -1.33 17.19 10.50
N HIS A 346 -0.96 18.17 11.31
CA HIS A 346 -1.09 18.12 12.76
C HIS A 346 -2.47 18.65 13.16
N THR A 347 -3.11 17.97 14.11
CA THR A 347 -4.39 18.38 14.67
C THR A 347 -4.20 18.87 16.11
N ALA A 348 -5.15 19.66 16.63
CA ALA A 348 -5.12 20.15 18.00
C ALA A 348 -5.12 19.02 19.07
N GLU A 349 -5.52 17.80 18.68
CA GLU A 349 -5.48 16.60 19.53
C GLU A 349 -4.07 15.97 19.62
N GLY A 350 -3.07 16.55 18.94
CA GLY A 350 -1.69 16.06 18.91
C GLY A 350 -1.47 14.90 17.94
N SER A 351 -2.46 14.56 17.11
CA SER A 351 -2.31 13.53 16.06
C SER A 351 -1.66 14.13 14.80
N ALA A 352 -0.88 13.33 14.09
CA ALA A 352 -0.29 13.70 12.80
C ALA A 352 -0.78 12.75 11.71
N TRP A 353 -1.21 13.29 10.58
CA TRP A 353 -1.79 12.56 9.45
C TRP A 353 -1.07 12.87 8.16
N ARG A 354 -0.85 11.88 7.30
CA ARG A 354 -0.26 12.13 5.99
C ARG A 354 -1.28 12.78 5.06
N ALA A 355 -0.95 13.96 4.52
CA ALA A 355 -1.84 14.75 3.68
C ALA A 355 -2.25 14.04 2.38
N ASP A 356 -1.37 13.21 1.81
CA ASP A 356 -1.64 12.41 0.60
C ASP A 356 -2.62 11.25 0.83
N ARG A 357 -2.95 10.97 2.10
CA ARG A 357 -3.99 10.00 2.52
C ARG A 357 -5.24 10.68 3.07
N CYS A 358 -5.33 12.00 2.92
CA CYS A 358 -6.43 12.81 3.43
C CYS A 358 -7.10 13.55 2.27
N GLU A 359 -8.41 13.70 2.35
CA GLU A 359 -9.18 14.51 1.41
C GLU A 359 -9.53 15.86 2.03
N LYS A 360 -9.14 16.96 1.38
CA LYS A 360 -9.50 18.31 1.84
C LYS A 360 -11.01 18.50 1.68
N VAL A 361 -11.67 18.92 2.75
CA VAL A 361 -13.10 19.23 2.72
C VAL A 361 -13.27 20.64 2.16
N ASP A 362 -13.98 20.74 1.04
CA ASP A 362 -14.40 22.04 0.51
C ASP A 362 -15.37 22.69 1.50
N VAL A 363 -14.96 23.78 2.17
CA VAL A 363 -15.78 24.53 3.13
C VAL A 363 -16.63 25.63 2.47
N SER A 364 -16.48 25.86 1.16
CA SER A 364 -17.20 26.93 0.45
C SER A 364 -18.70 26.64 0.28
N ARG A 365 -19.12 25.38 0.42
CA ARG A 365 -20.51 24.94 0.24
C ARG A 365 -21.31 24.84 1.54
N VAL A 366 -20.78 25.34 2.67
CA VAL A 366 -21.47 25.33 3.97
C VAL A 366 -22.82 26.01 3.90
N ASP A 367 -22.93 27.19 3.27
CA ASP A 367 -24.21 27.91 3.16
C ASP A 367 -25.22 27.20 2.23
N GLU A 368 -24.73 26.59 1.14
CA GLU A 368 -25.53 25.77 0.23
C GLU A 368 -26.14 24.56 0.98
N ALA A 369 -25.32 23.85 1.76
CA ALA A 369 -25.75 22.71 2.55
C ALA A 369 -26.73 23.10 3.65
N ARG A 370 -26.54 24.23 4.34
CA ARG A 370 -27.54 24.77 5.29
C ARG A 370 -28.86 25.04 4.60
N ALA A 371 -28.84 25.64 3.42
CA ALA A 371 -30.05 25.92 2.65
C ALA A 371 -30.76 24.62 2.22
N ALA A 372 -30.00 23.61 1.76
CA ALA A 372 -30.52 22.29 1.40
C ALA A 372 -31.18 21.59 2.60
N ALA A 373 -30.50 21.55 3.75
CA ALA A 373 -31.06 20.97 4.97
C ALA A 373 -32.36 21.68 5.39
N ARG A 374 -32.42 23.01 5.32
CA ARG A 374 -33.64 23.78 5.65
C ARG A 374 -34.78 23.51 4.66
N ARG A 375 -34.51 23.46 3.35
CA ARG A 375 -35.52 23.14 2.31
C ARG A 375 -36.08 21.74 2.52
N ALA A 376 -35.20 20.74 2.65
CA ALA A 376 -35.57 19.36 2.87
C ALA A 376 -36.42 19.19 4.15
N ALA A 377 -36.01 19.83 5.25
CA ALA A 377 -36.78 19.86 6.49
C ALA A 377 -38.14 20.58 6.35
N ALA A 378 -38.24 21.63 5.52
CA ALA A 378 -39.52 22.28 5.24
C ALA A 378 -40.46 21.36 4.45
N THR A 379 -39.96 20.65 3.43
CA THR A 379 -40.73 19.66 2.67
C THR A 379 -41.30 18.58 3.59
N LEU A 380 -40.46 18.00 4.45
CA LEU A 380 -40.89 16.95 5.40
C LEU A 380 -41.94 17.44 6.41
N ARG A 381 -41.94 18.72 6.75
CA ARG A 381 -42.93 19.31 7.68
C ARG A 381 -44.26 19.64 7.02
N ASN A 382 -44.23 20.17 5.80
CA ASN A 382 -45.42 20.71 5.14
C ASN A 382 -46.23 19.64 4.44
N ALA A 383 -45.62 18.49 4.14
CA ALA A 383 -46.30 17.45 3.41
C ALA A 383 -47.28 16.70 4.32
N THR A 384 -48.57 16.68 3.96
CA THR A 384 -49.62 15.99 4.74
C THR A 384 -50.59 15.25 3.79
N PRO A 385 -50.39 13.94 3.55
CA PRO A 385 -49.11 13.23 3.58
C PRO A 385 -48.27 13.58 2.33
N PRO A 386 -46.93 13.62 2.41
CA PRO A 386 -46.11 13.67 1.21
C PRO A 386 -46.44 12.48 0.32
N ALA A 387 -46.41 12.68 -1.00
CA ALA A 387 -46.18 11.56 -1.89
C ALA A 387 -44.90 10.85 -1.39
N ALA A 388 -44.94 9.53 -1.24
CA ALA A 388 -43.85 8.75 -0.64
C ALA A 388 -42.48 9.08 -1.27
N ASP A 389 -42.47 9.37 -2.57
CA ASP A 389 -41.28 9.76 -3.33
C ASP A 389 -40.71 11.12 -2.90
N GLU A 390 -41.56 12.13 -2.63
CA GLU A 390 -41.12 13.45 -2.19
C GLU A 390 -40.48 13.40 -0.80
N ALA A 391 -41.05 12.61 0.11
CA ALA A 391 -40.47 12.38 1.43
C ALA A 391 -39.13 11.66 1.35
N ALA A 392 -39.02 10.63 0.51
CA ALA A 392 -37.79 9.87 0.33
C ALA A 392 -36.66 10.75 -0.24
N VAL A 393 -36.96 11.62 -1.20
CA VAL A 393 -35.99 12.60 -1.74
C VAL A 393 -35.55 13.59 -0.65
N ALA A 394 -36.50 14.17 0.09
CA ALA A 394 -36.19 15.12 1.14
C ALA A 394 -35.38 14.50 2.30
N ILE A 395 -35.65 13.25 2.69
CA ILE A 395 -34.85 12.55 3.71
C ILE A 395 -33.39 12.38 3.26
N ARG A 396 -33.17 12.07 1.98
CA ARG A 396 -31.84 11.90 1.39
C ARG A 396 -31.08 13.22 1.34
N GLU A 397 -31.69 14.27 0.79
CA GLU A 397 -31.11 15.62 0.72
C GLU A 397 -30.76 16.13 2.13
N LEU A 398 -31.64 15.91 3.11
CA LEU A 398 -31.37 16.26 4.50
C LEU A 398 -30.17 15.48 5.06
N GLY A 399 -30.11 14.16 4.83
CA GLY A 399 -29.00 13.32 5.30
C GLY A 399 -27.65 13.74 4.71
N GLU A 400 -27.60 13.98 3.40
CA GLU A 400 -26.40 14.44 2.69
C GLU A 400 -25.94 15.80 3.19
N ALA A 401 -26.86 16.76 3.31
CA ALA A 401 -26.55 18.10 3.80
C ALA A 401 -26.03 18.09 5.25
N LEU A 402 -26.66 17.32 6.14
CA LEU A 402 -26.21 17.21 7.53
C LEU A 402 -24.85 16.52 7.65
N ARG A 403 -24.59 15.46 6.87
CA ARG A 403 -23.29 14.78 6.84
C ARG A 403 -22.19 15.73 6.36
N TYR A 404 -22.43 16.46 5.27
CA TYR A 404 -21.48 17.45 4.79
C TYR A 404 -21.24 18.57 5.82
N LEU A 405 -22.29 19.08 6.48
CA LEU A 405 -22.10 20.08 7.55
C LEU A 405 -21.29 19.53 8.72
N ALA A 406 -21.49 18.28 9.13
CA ALA A 406 -20.67 17.65 10.17
C ALA A 406 -19.17 17.62 9.79
N GLN A 407 -18.88 17.41 8.51
CA GLN A 407 -17.51 17.38 8.00
C GLN A 407 -16.94 18.80 7.85
N ALA A 408 -17.64 19.67 7.14
CA ALA A 408 -17.18 21.00 6.74
C ALA A 408 -17.27 22.05 7.84
N SER A 409 -18.30 22.03 8.68
CA SER A 409 -18.51 23.01 9.74
C SER A 409 -19.40 22.49 10.88
N PRO A 410 -18.81 21.83 11.90
CA PRO A 410 -19.55 21.37 13.08
C PRO A 410 -20.35 22.49 13.77
N ALA A 411 -19.81 23.72 13.82
CA ALA A 411 -20.51 24.87 14.37
C ALA A 411 -21.79 25.22 13.58
N ALA A 412 -21.75 25.15 12.24
CA ALA A 412 -22.95 25.39 11.42
C ALA A 412 -24.01 24.28 11.61
N LEU A 413 -23.57 23.05 11.86
CA LEU A 413 -24.47 21.95 12.21
C LEU A 413 -25.10 22.16 13.60
N ASP A 414 -24.33 22.63 14.58
CA ASP A 414 -24.82 22.96 15.92
C ASP A 414 -25.82 24.12 15.89
N ASP A 415 -25.53 25.18 15.14
CA ASP A 415 -26.44 26.30 14.90
C ASP A 415 -27.77 25.81 14.28
N LEU A 416 -27.67 24.98 13.24
CA LEU A 416 -28.84 24.38 12.60
C LEU A 416 -29.62 23.48 13.57
N SER A 417 -28.92 22.74 14.44
CA SER A 417 -29.52 21.88 15.45
C SER A 417 -30.22 22.68 16.55
N ALA A 418 -29.67 23.83 16.93
CA ALA A 418 -30.28 24.75 17.88
C ALA A 418 -31.56 25.40 17.32
N GLU A 419 -31.65 25.58 16.00
CA GLU A 419 -32.87 25.97 15.32
C GLU A 419 -33.94 24.87 15.39
N CYS A 420 -33.61 23.61 15.65
CA CYS A 420 -34.55 22.48 15.66
C CYS A 420 -35.41 22.41 16.94
N THR A 421 -36.59 23.02 16.93
CA THR A 421 -37.54 22.94 18.07
C THR A 421 -38.50 21.76 17.99
N ARG A 422 -38.54 21.02 16.87
CA ARG A 422 -39.50 19.93 16.64
C ARG A 422 -38.78 18.63 16.28
N ARG A 423 -39.17 17.55 16.96
CA ARG A 423 -38.79 16.18 16.60
C ARG A 423 -39.62 15.74 15.41
N ILE A 424 -38.97 15.38 14.31
CA ILE A 424 -39.58 14.61 13.24
C ILE A 424 -39.48 13.15 13.66
N VAL A 425 -40.62 12.57 13.95
CA VAL A 425 -40.75 11.14 14.12
C VAL A 425 -41.03 10.56 12.73
N ALA A 426 -40.04 9.90 12.14
CA ALA A 426 -40.20 9.21 10.86
C ALA A 426 -40.30 7.71 11.14
N GLU A 427 -41.38 7.07 10.70
CA GLU A 427 -41.46 5.61 10.72
C GLU A 427 -40.51 5.07 9.65
N LEU A 428 -39.43 4.41 10.10
CA LEU A 428 -38.50 3.69 9.24
C LEU A 428 -38.68 2.20 9.51
N PRO A 429 -38.90 1.34 8.51
CA PRO A 429 -39.07 -0.10 8.74
C PRO A 429 -37.86 -0.69 9.49
N ARG A 430 -38.07 -1.55 10.51
CA ARG A 430 -36.99 -2.32 11.16
C ARG A 430 -36.93 -3.75 10.67
N LEU A 431 -35.78 -4.33 10.96
CA LEU A 431 -35.49 -5.74 10.86
C LEU A 431 -35.85 -6.43 12.18
N SER A 432 -36.57 -7.54 12.11
CA SER A 432 -36.76 -8.44 13.25
C SER A 432 -35.45 -9.19 13.55
N ILE A 433 -35.10 -9.29 14.83
CA ILE A 433 -34.00 -10.13 15.32
C ILE A 433 -34.49 -11.58 15.38
N VAL A 434 -33.82 -12.49 14.67
CA VAL A 434 -34.16 -13.92 14.65
C VAL A 434 -33.84 -14.55 16.02
N PRO A 435 -34.71 -15.40 16.57
CA PRO A 435 -34.38 -16.19 17.76
C PRO A 435 -33.12 -17.03 17.53
N GLY A 436 -32.04 -16.72 18.26
CA GLY A 436 -30.72 -17.36 18.11
C GLY A 436 -29.55 -16.39 17.92
N ASP A 437 -29.83 -15.11 17.68
CA ASP A 437 -28.80 -14.06 17.62
C ASP A 437 -28.24 -13.75 19.04
N ILE A 438 -26.91 -13.75 19.18
CA ILE A 438 -26.20 -13.43 20.44
C ILE A 438 -26.70 -12.12 21.04
N VAL A 439 -27.09 -11.17 20.19
CA VAL A 439 -27.52 -9.85 20.63
C VAL A 439 -28.92 -9.87 21.28
N HIS A 440 -29.75 -10.87 20.95
CA HIS A 440 -31.04 -11.11 21.61
C HIS A 440 -30.86 -11.73 23.01
N MET A 441 -29.86 -12.60 23.20
CA MET A 441 -29.56 -13.19 24.52
C MET A 441 -29.08 -12.14 25.53
N LEU A 442 -28.44 -11.06 25.07
CA LEU A 442 -27.88 -10.01 25.91
C LEU A 442 -28.84 -8.83 26.17
N GLY A 443 -30.06 -8.84 25.61
CA GLY A 443 -31.05 -7.78 25.82
C GLY A 443 -30.65 -6.41 25.24
N ALA A 444 -29.79 -6.40 24.22
CA ALA A 444 -29.24 -5.16 23.70
C ALA A 444 -30.25 -4.37 22.83
N ARG A 445 -30.14 -3.04 22.87
CA ARG A 445 -30.93 -2.10 22.07
C ARG A 445 -30.03 -1.47 21.00
N PHE A 446 -30.47 -1.47 19.75
CA PHE A 446 -29.73 -0.84 18.66
C PHE A 446 -30.15 0.61 18.43
N HIS A 447 -29.19 1.48 18.14
CA HIS A 447 -29.41 2.82 17.60
C HIS A 447 -28.76 2.89 16.22
N VAL A 448 -29.59 2.92 15.16
CA VAL A 448 -29.08 2.89 13.78
C VAL A 448 -28.44 4.24 13.46
N LEU A 449 -27.15 4.22 13.12
CA LEU A 449 -26.36 5.42 12.87
C LEU A 449 -26.42 5.85 11.40
N ASP A 450 -26.34 4.89 10.48
CA ASP A 450 -26.39 5.18 9.04
C ASP A 450 -26.82 3.96 8.21
N THR A 451 -27.35 4.20 7.01
CA THR A 451 -27.53 3.21 5.94
C THR A 451 -26.41 3.41 4.94
N GLY A 452 -25.44 2.50 4.90
CA GLY A 452 -24.33 2.56 3.96
C GLY A 452 -24.83 2.30 2.53
N VAL A 453 -24.65 3.29 1.66
CA VAL A 453 -24.84 3.12 0.22
C VAL A 453 -23.48 2.70 -0.36
N GLN A 454 -23.38 1.42 -0.70
CA GLN A 454 -22.38 0.76 -1.56
C GLN A 454 -20.90 0.85 -1.13
N ASP A 455 -20.21 -0.30 -1.10
CA ASP A 455 -18.76 -0.32 -1.29
C ASP A 455 -18.45 -0.16 -2.80
N ALA A 456 -17.22 0.24 -3.11
CA ALA A 456 -16.74 0.46 -4.47
C ALA A 456 -16.70 -0.83 -5.35
N HIS A 457 -17.13 -1.97 -4.83
CA HIS A 457 -17.05 -3.28 -5.48
C HIS A 457 -18.41 -3.91 -5.76
N GLY A 458 -19.51 -3.19 -5.50
CA GLY A 458 -20.84 -3.62 -5.90
C GLY A 458 -21.38 -4.80 -5.10
N GLU A 459 -20.87 -5.07 -3.90
CA GLU A 459 -21.52 -6.00 -2.98
C GLU A 459 -22.72 -5.35 -2.26
N LYS A 460 -23.61 -6.22 -1.80
CA LYS A 460 -24.94 -5.94 -1.26
C LYS A 460 -24.94 -4.81 -0.20
N PRO A 461 -26.01 -4.00 -0.12
CA PRO A 461 -26.10 -2.89 0.82
C PRO A 461 -25.86 -3.32 2.28
N ARG A 462 -25.13 -2.48 3.04
CA ARG A 462 -24.75 -2.70 4.45
C ARG A 462 -25.13 -1.45 5.27
N TRP A 463 -25.50 -1.61 6.53
CA TRP A 463 -25.88 -0.51 7.43
C TRP A 463 -25.12 -0.59 8.76
N TRP A 464 -25.05 0.52 9.50
CA TRP A 464 -24.23 0.71 10.70
C TRP A 464 -25.12 1.10 11.88
N ALA A 465 -24.90 0.52 13.06
CA ALA A 465 -25.67 0.81 14.28
C ALA A 465 -24.81 0.73 15.55
N ASP A 466 -25.11 1.59 16.52
CA ASP A 466 -24.64 1.52 17.89
C ASP A 466 -25.44 0.48 18.69
N VAL A 467 -24.76 -0.25 19.58
CA VAL A 467 -25.36 -1.29 20.41
C VAL A 467 -25.30 -0.89 21.88
N HIS A 468 -26.47 -0.69 22.48
CA HIS A 468 -26.63 -0.34 23.89
C HIS A 468 -27.04 -1.57 24.72
N GLY A 469 -26.63 -1.62 25.99
CA GLY A 469 -27.03 -2.68 26.93
C GLY A 469 -26.01 -3.79 27.16
N VAL A 470 -24.82 -3.68 26.55
CA VAL A 470 -23.66 -4.54 26.83
C VAL A 470 -22.67 -3.84 27.74
N ASP A 471 -22.14 -4.56 28.72
CA ASP A 471 -21.22 -4.01 29.71
C ASP A 471 -19.76 -4.02 29.23
N GLU A 472 -18.87 -3.45 30.03
CA GLU A 472 -17.45 -3.33 29.70
C GLU A 472 -16.71 -4.68 29.70
N ALA A 473 -17.20 -5.68 30.42
CA ALA A 473 -16.65 -7.04 30.39
C ALA A 473 -17.06 -7.76 29.10
N ASP A 474 -18.32 -7.60 28.66
CA ASP A 474 -18.81 -8.09 27.37
C ASP A 474 -18.04 -7.47 26.19
N ARG A 475 -17.72 -6.17 26.29
CA ARG A 475 -16.89 -5.45 25.30
C ARG A 475 -15.46 -5.99 25.22
N ARG A 476 -14.88 -6.41 26.34
CA ARG A 476 -13.50 -6.91 26.40
C ARG A 476 -13.37 -8.38 26.03
N ALA A 477 -14.37 -9.20 26.35
CA ALA A 477 -14.36 -10.64 26.09
C ALA A 477 -14.52 -10.98 24.59
N THR A 478 -14.97 -10.02 23.77
CA THR A 478 -15.48 -10.28 22.41
C THR A 478 -14.84 -9.37 21.34
N TYR A 479 -13.61 -8.88 21.55
CA TYR A 479 -12.73 -8.05 20.65
C TYR A 479 -12.70 -6.50 20.85
N ARG A 480 -11.52 -5.89 20.61
CA ARG A 480 -11.05 -4.56 21.08
C ARG A 480 -11.41 -3.33 20.20
N ALA A 481 -12.66 -3.14 19.73
CA ALA A 481 -13.07 -1.91 19.02
C ALA A 481 -14.58 -1.57 19.18
N PRO A 482 -15.01 -0.29 19.03
CA PRO A 482 -16.43 0.08 19.02
C PRO A 482 -17.19 -0.64 17.89
N TRP A 483 -18.39 -1.16 18.20
CA TRP A 483 -19.19 -1.96 17.29
C TRP A 483 -19.55 -1.20 16.01
N ARG A 484 -19.10 -1.75 14.87
CA ARG A 484 -19.53 -1.37 13.52
C ARG A 484 -19.84 -2.69 12.79
N ALA A 485 -21.08 -3.15 12.89
CA ALA A 485 -21.52 -4.41 12.26
C ALA A 485 -22.14 -4.12 10.89
N ALA A 486 -21.86 -4.96 9.89
CA ALA A 486 -22.44 -4.90 8.56
C ALA A 486 -23.27 -6.16 8.26
N ILE A 487 -24.52 -6.00 7.81
CA ILE A 487 -25.45 -7.11 7.53
C ILE A 487 -26.00 -6.98 6.11
N ALA A 488 -26.03 -8.07 5.34
CA ALA A 488 -26.56 -8.11 3.98
C ALA A 488 -28.09 -8.11 3.95
N VAL A 489 -28.67 -7.32 3.03
CA VAL A 489 -30.12 -7.04 2.97
C VAL A 489 -30.99 -8.24 2.60
N GLU A 490 -30.51 -9.21 1.83
CA GLU A 490 -31.37 -10.34 1.41
C GLU A 490 -31.74 -11.34 2.52
N HIS A 491 -31.16 -11.21 3.71
CA HIS A 491 -31.48 -12.07 4.86
C HIS A 491 -32.59 -11.50 5.77
N ALA A 492 -33.33 -10.49 5.30
CA ALA A 492 -34.33 -9.74 6.07
C ALA A 492 -35.80 -10.15 5.81
N ALA A 493 -36.63 -10.15 6.86
CA ALA A 493 -38.11 -10.18 6.78
C ALA A 493 -38.73 -9.01 7.59
N TRP A 494 -39.96 -8.59 7.23
CA TRP A 494 -40.45 -7.20 7.33
C TRP A 494 -41.44 -6.92 8.48
N ASP A 495 -41.21 -5.87 9.29
CA ASP A 495 -42.24 -5.08 10.04
C ASP A 495 -41.70 -3.72 10.59
N LEU A 496 -42.57 -2.81 11.07
CA LEU A 496 -42.34 -1.35 11.27
C LEU A 496 -41.46 -0.90 12.48
N LEU A 497 -40.67 0.20 12.34
CA LEU A 497 -40.07 0.98 13.45
C LEU A 497 -40.35 2.50 13.35
N THR A 498 -40.08 3.20 14.44
CA THR A 498 -40.11 4.65 14.62
C THR A 498 -38.69 5.19 14.86
N VAL A 499 -38.23 6.17 14.08
CA VAL A 499 -36.93 6.85 14.21
C VAL A 499 -37.13 8.35 14.43
N GLU A 500 -36.48 8.89 15.46
CA GLU A 500 -36.53 10.32 15.80
C GLU A 500 -35.39 11.08 15.10
N ARG A 501 -35.71 12.10 14.29
CA ARG A 501 -34.75 13.05 13.71
C ARG A 501 -35.10 14.49 14.11
N LEU A 502 -34.09 15.32 14.36
CA LEU A 502 -34.26 16.74 14.68
C LEU A 502 -34.39 17.57 13.39
N ALA A 503 -35.31 18.55 13.33
CA ALA A 503 -35.49 19.40 12.14
C ALA A 503 -35.61 20.91 12.44
N PRO A 504 -34.89 21.80 11.71
CA PRO A 504 -34.70 23.21 12.05
C PRO A 504 -35.95 24.06 11.80
N THR A 505 -36.34 24.92 12.75
CA THR A 505 -37.41 25.93 12.62
C THR A 505 -36.87 27.28 12.16
N GLN A 506 -37.57 27.93 11.23
CA GLN A 506 -37.33 29.35 10.95
C GLN A 506 -38.07 30.22 11.98
N PRO A 507 -37.47 31.34 12.43
CA PRO A 507 -38.23 32.41 13.07
C PRO A 507 -39.11 33.10 12.02
N PHE A 508 -40.31 33.52 12.44
CA PHE A 508 -41.24 34.31 11.63
C PHE A 508 -40.67 35.67 11.23
#